data_AF-A0A533TG80-F1
#
_entry.id   AF-A0A533TG80-F1
#
_cell.length_a   1.000
_cell.length_b   1.000
_cell.length_c   1.000
_cell.angle_alpha   90.00
_cell.angle_beta   90.00
_cell.angle_gamma   90.00
#
_symmetry.space_group_name_H-M   'P 1'
#
loop_
_entity.id
_entity.type
_entity.pdbx_description
1 polymer ?
#
loop_
_entity_poly.entity_id
_entity_poly.type
_entity_poly.pdbx_seq_one_letter_code
_entity_poly.pdbx_strand_id
1 'polypeptide(L)'
;MILRDIFRASLFCLLVGSILSGCTEKKSFTLDKDDIRFVGFYSDYLLVSGITGEKGPDVLNTPNSADIQALLLQHALTRESLNHKTEAYKQNPDLWREVLLQVRENIRKKSALVK
;
A
#
# COMPACT_ATOMS: atom_id res chain seq x y z
N MET A 1 51.92 -3.20 20.53
CA MET A 1 51.25 -2.83 19.26
C MET A 1 49.91 -3.56 19.09
N ILE A 2 49.80 -4.83 19.50
CA ILE A 2 48.59 -5.68 19.38
C ILE A 2 47.36 -5.18 20.16
N LEU A 3 47.55 -4.51 21.31
CA LEU A 3 46.44 -4.06 22.18
C LEU A 3 45.60 -2.91 21.56
N ARG A 4 46.22 -2.08 20.72
CA ARG A 4 45.58 -0.93 20.07
C ARG A 4 44.67 -1.34 18.91
N ASP A 5 45.01 -2.45 18.25
CA ASP A 5 44.24 -2.99 17.14
C ASP A 5 42.99 -3.75 17.62
N ILE A 6 43.07 -4.40 18.78
CA ILE A 6 41.92 -5.03 19.45
C ILE A 6 40.87 -3.99 19.86
N PHE A 7 41.31 -2.85 20.41
CA PHE A 7 40.41 -1.77 20.83
C PHE A 7 39.71 -1.10 19.64
N ARG A 8 40.41 -0.94 18.51
CA ARG A 8 39.84 -0.42 17.26
C ARG A 8 38.82 -1.39 16.64
N ALA A 9 39.11 -2.68 16.63
CA ALA A 9 38.20 -3.70 16.12
C ALA A 9 36.91 -3.78 16.95
N SER A 10 37.02 -3.70 18.29
CA SER A 10 35.88 -3.73 19.20
C SER A 10 34.95 -2.52 19.05
N LEU A 11 35.50 -1.32 18.80
CA LEU A 11 34.71 -0.11 18.60
C LEU A 11 33.95 -0.13 17.26
N PHE A 12 34.55 -0.73 16.23
CA PHE A 12 33.93 -0.83 14.90
C PHE A 12 32.74 -1.82 14.89
N CYS A 13 32.84 -2.93 15.62
CA CYS A 13 31.72 -3.88 15.76
C CYS A 13 30.53 -3.28 16.52
N LEU A 14 30.77 -2.43 17.52
CA LEU A 14 29.70 -1.75 18.27
C LEU A 14 28.93 -0.71 17.45
N LEU A 15 29.59 -0.05 16.49
CA LEU A 15 28.95 0.92 15.60
C LEU A 15 28.14 0.26 14.47
N VAL A 16 28.57 -0.89 13.96
CA VAL A 16 27.87 -1.61 12.88
C VAL A 16 26.67 -2.41 13.39
N GLY A 17 26.69 -2.91 14.63
CA GLY A 17 25.58 -3.68 15.21
C GLY A 17 24.28 -2.89 15.38
N SER A 18 24.37 -1.56 15.56
CA SER A 18 23.19 -0.69 15.77
C SER A 18 22.41 -0.38 14.49
N ILE A 19 22.97 -0.68 13.30
CA ILE A 19 22.33 -0.40 12.01
C ILE A 19 21.41 -1.56 11.57
N LEU A 20 21.51 -2.72 12.23
CA LEU A 20 20.77 -3.95 11.86
C LEU A 20 19.49 -4.18 12.67
N SER A 21 19.23 -3.39 13.71
CA SER A 21 18.03 -3.49 14.55
C SER A 21 16.86 -2.64 14.03
N GLY A 22 16.70 -2.59 12.71
CA GLY A 22 15.60 -1.91 12.03
C GLY A 22 14.43 -2.83 11.65
N CYS A 23 14.22 -3.95 12.34
CA CYS A 23 12.94 -4.66 12.27
C CYS A 23 11.95 -3.93 13.18
N THR A 24 11.47 -2.77 12.71
CA THR A 24 10.34 -2.08 13.33
C THR A 24 9.17 -3.07 13.45
N GLU A 25 8.73 -3.28 14.69
CA GLU A 25 7.52 -4.02 15.03
C GLU A 25 6.38 -3.52 14.15
N LYS A 26 5.81 -4.42 13.32
CA LYS A 26 4.67 -4.09 12.45
C LYS A 26 3.50 -3.72 13.34
N LYS A 27 3.29 -2.43 13.56
CA LYS A 27 2.06 -1.91 14.13
C LYS A 27 0.93 -2.31 13.18
N SER A 28 0.05 -3.22 13.59
CA SER A 28 -1.08 -3.61 12.75
C SER A 28 -2.03 -2.40 12.68
N PHE A 29 -2.09 -1.74 11.53
CA PHE A 29 -3.12 -0.73 11.28
C PHE A 29 -4.42 -1.45 10.98
N THR A 30 -5.38 -1.32 11.89
CA THR A 30 -6.74 -1.81 11.64
C THR A 30 -7.43 -0.86 10.67
N LEU A 31 -7.76 -1.36 9.48
CA LEU A 31 -8.55 -0.60 8.51
C LEU A 31 -9.95 -0.39 9.05
N ASP A 32 -10.44 0.86 8.97
CA ASP A 32 -11.83 1.16 9.30
C ASP A 32 -12.78 0.82 8.14
N LYS A 33 -14.08 1.07 8.33
CA LYS A 33 -15.10 0.76 7.33
C LYS A 33 -14.92 1.53 6.03
N ASP A 34 -14.48 2.78 6.10
CA ASP A 34 -14.30 3.60 4.92
C ASP A 34 -12.98 3.26 4.21
N ASP A 35 -11.97 2.78 4.93
CA ASP A 35 -10.78 2.17 4.33
C ASP A 35 -11.13 0.92 3.54
N ILE A 36 -12.00 0.06 4.08
CA ILE A 36 -12.45 -1.15 3.36
C ILE A 36 -13.20 -0.77 2.08
N ARG A 37 -14.08 0.25 2.13
CA ARG A 37 -14.77 0.77 0.95
C ARG A 37 -13.79 1.37 -0.06
N PHE A 38 -12.82 2.14 0.41
CA PHE A 38 -11.75 2.69 -0.43
C PHE A 38 -10.96 1.59 -1.13
N VAL A 39 -10.56 0.54 -0.38
CA VAL A 39 -9.87 -0.63 -0.92
C VAL A 39 -10.69 -1.28 -2.04
N GLY A 40 -12.00 -1.45 -1.84
CA GLY A 40 -12.91 -1.95 -2.87
C GLY A 40 -12.92 -1.08 -4.12
N PHE A 41 -13.18 0.22 -3.92
CA PHE A 41 -13.21 1.23 -4.98
C PHE A 41 -11.92 1.27 -5.78
N TYR A 42 -10.77 1.36 -5.11
CA TYR A 42 -9.49 1.52 -5.77
C TYR A 42 -9.06 0.25 -6.51
N SER A 43 -9.42 -0.93 -5.99
CA SER A 43 -9.22 -2.20 -6.71
C SER A 43 -10.00 -2.22 -8.03
N ASP A 44 -11.27 -1.82 -8.01
CA ASP A 44 -12.11 -1.82 -9.22
C ASP A 44 -11.70 -0.73 -10.20
N TYR A 45 -11.34 0.46 -9.70
CA TYR A 45 -10.75 1.52 -10.52
C TYR A 45 -9.52 1.02 -11.28
N LEU A 46 -8.58 0.35 -10.59
CA LEU A 46 -7.37 -0.18 -11.22
C LEU A 46 -7.67 -1.26 -12.25
N LEU A 47 -8.61 -2.16 -11.96
CA LEU A 47 -9.05 -3.19 -12.92
C LEU A 47 -9.69 -2.59 -14.17
N VAL A 48 -10.60 -1.63 -14.02
CA VAL A 48 -11.22 -0.91 -15.15
C VAL A 48 -10.16 -0.14 -15.94
N SER A 49 -9.11 0.34 -15.27
CA SER A 49 -7.99 1.04 -15.92
C SER A 49 -7.01 0.12 -16.65
N GLY A 50 -7.21 -1.20 -16.60
CA GLY A 50 -6.37 -2.19 -17.29
C GLY A 50 -5.24 -2.78 -16.45
N ILE A 51 -5.17 -2.48 -15.15
CA ILE A 51 -4.18 -3.09 -14.24
C ILE A 51 -4.68 -4.47 -13.83
N THR A 52 -3.94 -5.51 -14.24
CA THR A 52 -4.23 -6.91 -13.87
C THR A 52 -3.13 -7.49 -12.98
N GLY A 53 -3.45 -8.51 -12.18
CA GLY A 53 -2.53 -9.04 -11.15
C GLY A 53 -1.27 -9.74 -11.67
N GLU A 54 -1.18 -10.08 -12.96
CA GLU A 54 -0.09 -10.90 -13.52
C GLU A 54 0.88 -10.12 -14.44
N LYS A 55 0.42 -9.03 -15.08
CA LYS A 55 1.24 -8.22 -15.99
C LYS A 55 0.86 -6.74 -15.89
N GLY A 56 1.85 -5.87 -16.11
CA GLY A 56 1.59 -4.45 -16.33
C GLY A 56 0.57 -4.24 -17.46
N PRO A 57 -0.10 -3.08 -17.50
CA PRO A 57 -1.17 -2.83 -18.46
C PRO A 57 -0.62 -2.87 -19.89
N ASP A 58 -1.26 -3.62 -20.79
CA ASP A 58 -1.00 -3.53 -22.23
C ASP A 58 -1.50 -2.19 -22.81
N VAL A 59 -2.62 -1.68 -22.26
CA VAL A 59 -3.17 -0.34 -22.52
C VAL A 59 -3.80 0.19 -21.24
N LEU A 60 -3.38 1.39 -20.81
CA LEU A 60 -4.03 2.10 -19.71
C LEU A 60 -5.29 2.79 -20.21
N ASN A 61 -6.44 2.38 -19.69
CA ASN A 61 -7.68 3.11 -19.86
C ASN A 61 -7.86 4.08 -18.70
N THR A 62 -8.23 5.32 -18.97
CA THR A 62 -8.59 6.28 -17.92
C THR A 62 -10.11 6.32 -17.82
N PRO A 63 -10.71 5.85 -16.71
CA PRO A 63 -12.15 5.95 -16.51
C PRO A 63 -12.61 7.40 -16.59
N ASN A 64 -13.73 7.66 -17.27
CA ASN A 64 -14.28 9.00 -17.37
C ASN A 64 -14.97 9.41 -16.04
N SER A 65 -15.47 10.64 -15.96
CA SER A 65 -16.11 11.13 -14.74
C SER A 65 -17.37 10.36 -14.34
N ALA A 66 -18.15 9.85 -15.31
CA ALA A 66 -19.33 9.04 -15.07
C ALA A 66 -18.94 7.66 -14.53
N ASP A 67 -17.90 7.04 -15.07
CA ASP A 67 -17.36 5.76 -14.59
C ASP A 67 -16.89 5.89 -13.13
N ILE A 68 -16.14 6.96 -12.83
CA ILE A 68 -15.68 7.25 -11.46
C ILE A 68 -16.87 7.45 -10.52
N GLN A 69 -17.91 8.17 -10.95
CA GLN A 69 -19.10 8.40 -10.14
C GLN A 69 -19.87 7.10 -9.87
N ALA A 70 -19.97 6.21 -10.87
CA ALA A 70 -20.57 4.90 -10.72
C ALA A 70 -19.80 4.02 -9.74
N LEU A 71 -18.46 3.99 -9.84
CA LEU A 71 -17.60 3.26 -8.92
C LEU A 71 -17.72 3.80 -7.48
N LEU A 72 -17.80 5.11 -7.28
CA LEU A 72 -18.02 5.69 -5.96
C LEU A 72 -19.35 5.22 -5.35
N LEU A 73 -20.44 5.24 -6.13
CA LEU A 73 -21.75 4.77 -5.67
C LEU A 73 -21.74 3.28 -5.34
N GLN A 74 -21.11 2.45 -6.18
CA GLN A 74 -20.99 1.00 -5.97
C GLN A 74 -20.33 0.67 -4.63
N HIS A 75 -19.33 1.45 -4.22
CA HIS A 75 -18.59 1.25 -2.97
C HIS A 75 -19.11 2.09 -1.81
N ALA A 76 -20.28 2.72 -1.96
CA ALA A 76 -20.89 3.58 -0.95
C ALA A 76 -19.94 4.69 -0.45
N LEU A 77 -19.17 5.28 -1.37
CA LEU A 77 -18.27 6.40 -1.13
C LEU A 77 -18.84 7.69 -1.71
N THR A 78 -18.50 8.80 -1.08
CA THR A 78 -18.70 10.14 -1.65
C THR A 78 -17.36 10.68 -2.13
N ARG A 79 -17.38 11.70 -2.99
CA ARG A 79 -16.15 12.39 -3.39
C ARG A 79 -15.43 13.02 -2.18
N GLU A 80 -16.19 13.50 -1.21
CA GLU A 80 -15.65 14.05 0.04
C GLU A 80 -14.94 12.97 0.87
N SER A 81 -15.56 11.80 1.07
CA SER A 81 -14.93 10.72 1.84
C SER A 81 -13.68 10.17 1.14
N LEU A 82 -13.70 10.07 -0.20
CA LEU A 82 -12.54 9.69 -1.00
C LEU A 82 -11.37 10.68 -0.79
N ASN A 83 -11.65 11.99 -0.85
CA ASN A 83 -10.64 13.02 -0.65
C ASN A 83 -10.08 12.98 0.77
N HIS A 84 -10.95 12.85 1.78
CA HIS A 84 -10.55 12.74 3.17
C HIS A 84 -9.61 11.56 3.41
N LYS A 85 -9.96 10.37 2.89
CA LYS A 85 -9.10 9.18 2.96
C LYS A 85 -7.77 9.36 2.24
N THR A 86 -7.79 9.98 1.07
CA THR A 86 -6.57 10.27 0.32
C THR A 86 -5.61 11.17 1.11
N GLU A 87 -6.11 12.21 1.78
CA GLU A 87 -5.28 13.06 2.64
C GLU A 87 -4.78 12.31 3.88
N ALA A 88 -5.61 11.48 4.51
CA ALA A 88 -5.18 10.64 5.63
C ALA A 88 -4.04 9.67 5.23
N TYR A 89 -4.10 9.06 4.04
CA TYR A 89 -3.06 8.16 3.55
C TYR A 89 -1.75 8.88 3.21
N LYS A 90 -1.81 10.12 2.72
CA LYS A 90 -0.62 10.95 2.51
C LYS A 90 0.11 11.24 3.83
N GLN A 91 -0.64 11.45 4.91
CA GLN A 91 -0.10 11.76 6.23
C GLN A 91 0.37 10.49 6.99
N ASN A 92 -0.12 9.32 6.61
CA ASN A 92 0.22 8.04 7.24
C ASN A 92 0.64 6.98 6.20
N PRO A 93 1.94 6.93 5.85
CA PRO A 93 2.47 5.98 4.87
C PRO A 93 2.28 4.50 5.23
N ASP A 94 2.22 4.18 6.53
CA ASP A 94 2.02 2.80 6.97
C ASP A 94 0.57 2.35 6.75
N LEU A 95 -0.41 3.22 7.04
CA LEU A 95 -1.81 2.97 6.69
C LEU A 95 -1.99 2.81 5.18
N TRP A 96 -1.33 3.66 4.39
CA TRP A 96 -1.34 3.55 2.93
C TRP A 96 -0.79 2.20 2.46
N ARG A 97 0.30 1.72 3.08
CA ARG A 97 0.86 0.40 2.79
C ARG A 97 -0.15 -0.72 3.03
N GLU A 98 -0.86 -0.69 4.16
CA GLU A 98 -1.88 -1.70 4.47
C GLU A 98 -3.06 -1.66 3.47
N VAL A 99 -3.52 -0.47 3.10
CA VAL A 99 -4.53 -0.29 2.04
C VAL A 99 -4.05 -0.91 0.72
N LEU A 100 -2.82 -0.63 0.30
CA LEU A 100 -2.25 -1.18 -0.93
C LEU A 100 -2.09 -2.70 -0.91
N LEU A 101 -1.74 -3.28 0.24
CA LEU A 101 -1.68 -4.73 0.39
C LEU A 101 -3.05 -5.38 0.18
N GLN A 102 -4.11 -4.79 0.75
CA GLN A 102 -5.46 -5.29 0.54
C GLN A 102 -5.96 -5.09 -0.89
N VAL A 103 -5.63 -3.96 -1.52
CA VAL A 103 -5.95 -3.70 -2.93
C VAL A 103 -5.31 -4.74 -3.84
N ARG A 104 -4.03 -5.05 -3.63
CA ARG A 104 -3.33 -6.10 -4.39
C ARG A 104 -4.01 -7.46 -4.22
N GLU A 105 -4.36 -7.82 -2.99
CA GLU A 105 -5.03 -9.08 -2.73
C GLU A 105 -6.42 -9.16 -3.38
N ASN A 106 -7.17 -8.07 -3.38
CA ASN A 106 -8.45 -7.97 -4.07
C ASN A 106 -8.31 -8.13 -5.59
N ILE A 107 -7.34 -7.45 -6.20
CA ILE A 107 -7.04 -7.59 -7.63
C ILE A 107 -6.68 -9.05 -7.94
N ARG A 108 -5.79 -9.67 -7.15
CA ARG A 108 -5.39 -11.07 -7.33
C ARG A 108 -6.60 -12.01 -7.30
N LYS A 109 -7.50 -11.86 -6.31
CA LYS A 109 -8.73 -12.65 -6.19
C LYS A 109 -9.66 -12.44 -7.39
N LYS A 110 -9.89 -11.19 -7.78
CA LYS A 110 -10.80 -10.84 -8.87
C LYS A 110 -10.26 -11.31 -10.23
N SER A 111 -8.97 -11.15 -10.50
CA SER A 111 -8.35 -11.63 -11.74
C SER A 111 -8.31 -13.16 -11.83
N ALA A 112 -8.21 -13.87 -10.69
CA ALA A 112 -8.26 -15.33 -10.68
C ALA A 112 -9.66 -15.91 -10.99
N LEU A 113 -10.73 -15.14 -10.76
CA LEU A 113 -12.11 -15.55 -11.03
C LEU A 113 -12.54 -15.33 -12.50
N VAL A 114 -11.73 -14.64 -13.29
CA VAL A 114 -12.02 -14.29 -14.70
C VAL A 114 -11.27 -15.21 -15.68
N LYS A 115 -10.45 -16.15 -15.17
CA LYS A 115 -9.83 -17.26 -15.93
C LYS A 115 -10.79 -18.44 -16.04
#